data_AF-A0A6A6Q2M6-F1
#
_entry.id   AF-A0A6A6Q2M6-F1
#
_cell.length_a   1.000
_cell.length_b   1.000
_cell.length_c   1.000
_cell.angle_alpha   90.00
_cell.angle_beta   90.00
_cell.angle_gamma   90.00
#
_symmetry.space_group_name_H-M   'P 1'
#
loop_
_entity.id
_entity.type
_entity.pdbx_description
1 polymer ?
#
loop_
_entity_poly.entity_id
_entity_poly.type
_entity_poly.pdbx_seq_one_letter_code
_entity_poly.pdbx_strand_id
1 'polypeptide(L)'
;MLLTLAKLSDDAVGLEKLLRFGQYASQAIGASFVPLSSGDAIEAAIPWRQAQAQFALSRRYFRLLKWHGTFSAAYTTATVEQPTLERTLRVCKFSFLGLYLFFEMFAITNAMKLTDYAWAAAMQHEALKFWLYAIVSSLLLGICLCFSTPSSPAGAAKATPAANEEKSDVAVQNAAPPPAVEYSKIYVQLAIDCADVLIPGAALGWIQLDDFYVGIAGTLSTLLALQGLWRRVE
;
A
#
# COMPACT_ATOMS: atom_id res chain seq x y z
N MET A 1 13.23 -17.75 11.54
CA MET A 1 12.88 -16.34 11.85
C MET A 1 13.96 -15.35 11.41
N LEU A 2 15.19 -15.39 11.95
CA LEU A 2 16.25 -14.45 11.53
C LEU A 2 16.60 -14.53 10.04
N LEU A 3 16.63 -15.74 9.47
CA LEU A 3 16.90 -15.95 8.05
C LEU A 3 15.80 -15.36 7.14
N THR A 4 14.53 -15.50 7.54
CA THR A 4 13.39 -14.92 6.81
C THR A 4 13.39 -13.40 6.90
N LEU A 5 13.79 -12.84 8.05
CA LEU A 5 13.96 -11.40 8.22
C LEU A 5 15.10 -10.87 7.35
N ALA A 6 16.20 -11.60 7.22
CA ALA A 6 17.30 -11.25 6.32
C ALA A 6 16.86 -11.25 4.84
N LYS A 7 16.15 -12.30 4.39
CA LYS A 7 15.60 -12.32 3.04
C LYS A 7 14.59 -11.18 2.79
N LEU A 8 13.84 -10.76 3.80
CA LEU A 8 12.90 -9.66 3.72
C LEU A 8 13.61 -8.29 3.63
N SER A 9 14.77 -8.14 4.27
CA SER A 9 15.60 -6.94 4.13
C SER A 9 16.33 -6.88 2.79
N ASP A 10 16.58 -8.02 2.15
CA ASP A 10 17.18 -8.08 0.80
C ASP A 10 16.18 -7.68 -0.30
N ASP A 11 14.87 -7.80 -0.04
CA ASP A 11 13.81 -7.34 -0.93
C ASP A 11 13.46 -5.86 -0.66
N ALA A 12 13.61 -5.01 -1.67
CA ALA A 12 13.26 -3.58 -1.60
C ALA A 12 11.78 -3.35 -1.22
N VAL A 13 10.87 -4.26 -1.58
CA VAL A 13 9.46 -4.19 -1.17
C VAL A 13 9.30 -4.52 0.30
N GLY A 14 10.01 -5.55 0.79
CA GLY A 14 10.03 -5.93 2.20
C GLY A 14 10.60 -4.83 3.09
N LEU A 15 11.73 -4.27 2.69
CA LEU A 15 12.36 -3.15 3.39
C LEU A 15 11.45 -1.92 3.47
N GLU A 16 10.74 -1.55 2.38
CA GLU A 16 9.77 -0.45 2.42
C GLU A 16 8.65 -0.69 3.44
N LYS A 17 8.17 -1.93 3.57
CA LYS A 17 7.15 -2.29 4.57
C LYS A 17 7.68 -2.31 5.98
N LEU A 18 8.92 -2.73 6.20
CA LEU A 18 9.58 -2.61 7.51
C LEU A 18 9.74 -1.14 7.93
N LEU A 19 10.12 -0.25 7.01
CA LEU A 19 10.16 1.18 7.26
C LEU A 19 8.75 1.73 7.55
N ARG A 20 7.71 1.24 6.84
CA ARG A 20 6.31 1.61 7.12
C ARG A 20 5.90 1.21 8.54
N PHE A 21 6.28 0.03 8.98
CA PHE A 21 6.04 -0.45 10.33
C PHE A 21 6.74 0.45 11.35
N GLY A 22 8.04 0.74 11.16
CA GLY A 22 8.79 1.65 12.02
C GLY A 22 8.17 3.05 12.13
N GLN A 23 7.69 3.60 11.00
CA GLN A 23 7.00 4.90 10.97
C GLN A 23 5.75 4.90 11.86
N TYR A 24 4.81 3.99 11.64
CA TYR A 24 3.52 4.01 12.34
C TYR A 24 3.63 3.49 13.78
N ALA A 25 4.55 2.57 14.07
CA ALA A 25 4.85 2.17 15.44
C ALA A 25 5.43 3.35 16.24
N SER A 26 6.37 4.09 15.65
CA SER A 26 6.92 5.31 16.30
C SER A 26 5.86 6.38 16.50
N GLN A 27 4.93 6.54 15.55
CA GLN A 27 3.79 7.45 15.71
C GLN A 27 2.90 7.04 16.89
N ALA A 28 2.51 5.77 16.98
CA ALA A 28 1.65 5.28 18.06
C ALA A 28 2.32 5.42 19.44
N ILE A 29 3.61 5.09 19.54
CA ILE A 29 4.37 5.23 20.78
C ILE A 29 4.56 6.71 21.15
N GLY A 30 4.94 7.57 20.19
CA GLY A 30 5.10 9.00 20.45
C GLY A 30 3.79 9.67 20.88
N ALA A 31 2.67 9.27 20.28
CA ALA A 31 1.34 9.80 20.60
C ALA A 31 0.83 9.32 21.97
N SER A 32 1.25 8.16 22.47
CA SER A 32 0.79 7.65 23.78
C SER A 32 1.32 8.47 24.96
N PHE A 33 2.40 9.24 24.77
CA PHE A 33 2.92 10.15 25.79
C PHE A 33 2.15 11.48 25.87
N VAL A 34 1.45 11.89 24.81
CA VAL A 34 0.78 13.21 24.73
C VAL A 34 -0.32 13.39 25.79
N PRO A 35 -1.20 12.41 26.07
CA PRO A 35 -2.23 12.55 27.10
C PRO A 35 -1.70 12.71 28.53
N LEU A 36 -0.43 12.39 28.79
CA LEU A 36 0.17 12.52 30.12
C LEU A 36 0.43 14.00 30.47
N SER A 37 0.51 14.89 29.48
CA SER A 37 0.60 16.37 29.61
C SER A 37 1.66 16.93 30.57
N SER A 38 2.58 16.11 31.08
CA SER A 38 3.74 16.54 31.86
C SER A 38 4.88 16.97 30.92
N GLY A 39 5.72 17.90 31.38
CA GLY A 39 6.90 18.34 30.63
C GLY A 39 7.78 17.16 30.18
N ASP A 40 8.03 16.24 31.10
CA ASP A 40 8.82 15.02 30.86
C ASP A 40 8.20 14.11 29.79
N ALA A 41 6.87 14.00 29.73
CA ALA A 41 6.19 13.17 28.73
C ALA A 41 6.27 13.78 27.33
N ILE A 42 6.20 15.11 27.22
CA ILE A 42 6.40 15.81 25.94
C ILE A 42 7.84 15.60 25.44
N GLU A 43 8.83 15.69 26.34
CA GLU A 43 10.23 15.45 26.01
C GLU A 43 10.46 14.01 25.55
N ALA A 44 9.84 13.03 26.22
CA ALA A 44 9.89 11.63 25.85
C ALA A 44 9.29 11.34 24.46
N ALA A 45 8.32 12.15 23.99
CA ALA A 45 7.70 11.98 22.67
C ALA A 45 8.57 12.47 21.49
N ILE A 46 9.50 13.39 21.73
CA ILE A 46 10.35 14.02 20.69
C ILE A 46 11.12 12.99 19.84
N PRO A 47 11.88 12.04 20.41
CA PRO A 47 12.64 11.07 19.61
C PRO A 47 11.73 10.19 18.74
N TRP A 48 10.54 9.84 19.22
CA TRP A 48 9.58 9.04 18.46
C TRP A 48 9.01 9.79 17.25
N ARG A 49 8.70 11.08 17.41
CA ARG A 49 8.30 11.95 16.29
C ARG A 49 9.42 12.11 15.26
N GLN A 50 10.66 12.23 15.72
CA GLN A 50 11.82 12.28 14.83
C GLN A 50 12.00 10.96 14.08
N ALA A 51 11.92 9.81 14.76
CA ALA A 51 11.99 8.49 14.15
C ALA A 51 10.88 8.30 13.10
N GLN A 52 9.64 8.65 13.42
CA GLN A 52 8.51 8.63 12.49
C GLN A 52 8.83 9.44 11.22
N ALA A 53 9.32 10.67 11.38
CA ALA A 53 9.65 11.54 10.24
C ALA A 53 10.79 10.96 9.38
N GLN A 54 11.83 10.38 10.00
CA GLN A 54 12.92 9.74 9.28
C GLN A 54 12.46 8.51 8.51
N PHE A 55 11.68 7.61 9.14
CA PHE A 55 11.11 6.45 8.43
C PHE A 55 10.20 6.87 7.27
N ALA A 56 9.37 7.89 7.47
CA ALA A 56 8.51 8.45 6.42
C ALA A 56 9.35 8.98 5.23
N LEU A 57 10.44 9.72 5.52
CA LEU A 57 11.36 10.22 4.52
C LEU A 57 12.07 9.07 3.79
N SER A 58 12.58 8.07 4.52
CA SER A 58 13.24 6.90 3.93
C SER A 58 12.33 6.19 2.92
N ARG A 59 11.04 6.01 3.24
CA ARG A 59 10.06 5.42 2.33
C ARG A 59 9.79 6.24 1.09
N ARG A 60 9.95 7.56 1.13
CA ARG A 60 9.80 8.42 -0.07
C ARG A 60 10.87 8.09 -1.10
N TYR A 61 12.10 7.78 -0.69
CA TYR A 61 13.15 7.36 -1.63
C TYR A 61 12.79 6.09 -2.40
N PHE A 62 12.21 5.08 -1.74
CA PHE A 62 11.74 3.85 -2.40
C PHE A 62 10.58 4.06 -3.38
N ARG A 63 9.90 5.21 -3.30
CA ARG A 63 8.68 5.52 -4.06
C ARG A 63 8.90 6.58 -5.13
N LEU A 64 10.03 7.28 -5.11
CA LEU A 64 10.33 8.48 -5.90
C LEU A 64 9.97 8.34 -7.39
N LEU A 65 10.32 7.21 -8.00
CA LEU A 65 10.05 6.95 -9.41
C LEU A 65 8.90 5.96 -9.64
N LYS A 66 8.25 5.42 -8.60
CA LYS A 66 7.21 4.38 -8.77
C LYS A 66 5.93 4.87 -9.48
N TRP A 67 5.79 6.18 -9.71
CA TRP A 67 4.69 6.75 -10.47
C TRP A 67 4.61 6.20 -11.90
N HIS A 68 5.74 5.98 -12.58
CA HIS A 68 5.75 5.53 -13.99
C HIS A 68 5.12 4.15 -14.18
N GLY A 69 5.51 3.17 -13.35
CA GLY A 69 4.97 1.81 -13.40
C GLY A 69 3.49 1.79 -13.03
N THR A 70 3.07 2.68 -12.14
CA THR A 70 1.66 2.81 -11.76
C THR A 70 0.81 3.38 -12.90
N PHE A 71 1.29 4.41 -13.61
CA PHE A 71 0.59 4.91 -14.80
C PHE A 71 0.60 3.90 -15.95
N SER A 72 1.70 3.17 -16.14
CA SER A 72 1.78 2.09 -17.14
C SER A 72 0.75 0.98 -16.85
N ALA A 73 0.56 0.61 -15.57
CA ALA A 73 -0.48 -0.32 -15.16
C ALA A 73 -1.89 0.21 -15.47
N ALA A 74 -2.16 1.49 -15.17
CA ALA A 74 -3.43 2.12 -15.52
C ALA A 74 -3.71 2.08 -17.03
N TYR A 75 -2.71 2.44 -17.84
CA TYR A 75 -2.81 2.44 -19.30
C TYR A 75 -3.04 1.03 -19.87
N THR A 76 -2.29 0.04 -19.38
CA THR A 76 -2.42 -1.35 -19.82
C THR A 76 -3.79 -1.90 -19.48
N THR A 77 -4.27 -1.71 -18.24
CA THR A 77 -5.63 -2.11 -17.83
C THR A 77 -6.69 -1.41 -18.69
N ALA A 78 -6.53 -0.12 -19.01
CA ALA A 78 -7.50 0.62 -19.81
C ALA A 78 -7.61 0.12 -21.27
N THR A 79 -6.51 -0.40 -21.83
CA THR A 79 -6.39 -0.76 -23.26
C THR A 79 -6.59 -2.25 -23.53
N VAL A 80 -6.14 -3.12 -22.62
CA VAL A 80 -6.16 -4.58 -22.82
C VAL A 80 -7.45 -5.20 -22.29
N GLU A 81 -7.97 -4.71 -21.18
CA GLU A 81 -9.12 -5.33 -20.52
C GLU A 81 -10.47 -4.83 -21.06
N GLN A 82 -11.46 -5.73 -21.04
CA GLN A 82 -12.82 -5.40 -21.45
C GLN A 82 -13.42 -4.28 -20.59
N PRO A 83 -14.24 -3.38 -21.17
CA PRO A 83 -14.81 -2.23 -20.47
C PRO A 83 -15.86 -2.65 -19.44
N THR A 84 -15.41 -3.05 -18.26
CA THR A 84 -16.24 -3.39 -17.11
C THR A 84 -16.11 -2.34 -16.00
N LEU A 85 -17.03 -2.39 -15.03
CA LEU A 85 -16.91 -1.57 -13.81
C LEU A 85 -15.60 -1.86 -13.06
N GLU A 86 -15.23 -3.15 -12.95
CA GLU A 86 -14.00 -3.58 -12.30
C GLU A 86 -12.76 -3.01 -13.00
N ARG A 87 -12.72 -3.01 -14.34
CA ARG A 87 -11.66 -2.35 -15.11
C ARG A 87 -11.59 -0.87 -14.76
N THR A 88 -12.72 -0.16 -14.80
CA THR A 88 -12.76 1.28 -14.52
C THR A 88 -12.22 1.60 -13.13
N LEU A 89 -12.65 0.85 -12.10
CA LEU A 89 -12.15 1.01 -10.72
C LEU A 89 -10.65 0.72 -10.62
N ARG A 90 -10.14 -0.29 -11.34
CA ARG A 90 -8.72 -0.62 -11.40
C ARG A 90 -7.89 0.48 -12.08
N VAL A 91 -8.38 1.05 -13.18
CA VAL A 91 -7.77 2.22 -13.83
C VAL A 91 -7.76 3.41 -12.86
N CYS A 92 -8.88 3.75 -12.23
CA CYS A 92 -8.96 4.83 -11.24
C CYS A 92 -7.95 4.64 -10.10
N LYS A 93 -7.88 3.43 -9.53
CA LYS A 93 -6.92 3.07 -8.48
C LYS A 93 -5.50 3.40 -8.90
N PHE A 94 -5.07 2.91 -10.08
CA PHE A 94 -3.70 3.12 -10.55
C PHE A 94 -3.44 4.56 -11.00
N SER A 95 -4.38 5.23 -11.63
CA SER A 95 -4.25 6.65 -12.01
C SER A 95 -4.09 7.55 -10.78
N PHE A 96 -4.94 7.41 -9.76
CA PHE A 96 -4.84 8.20 -8.54
C PHE A 96 -3.58 7.87 -7.73
N LEU A 97 -3.19 6.59 -7.65
CA LEU A 97 -1.95 6.20 -6.99
C LEU A 97 -0.72 6.76 -7.73
N GLY A 98 -0.76 6.77 -9.06
CA GLY A 98 0.30 7.37 -9.89
C GLY A 98 0.41 8.88 -9.67
N LEU A 99 -0.72 9.59 -9.60
CA LEU A 99 -0.77 11.02 -9.30
C LEU A 99 -0.21 11.33 -7.90
N TYR A 100 -0.56 10.55 -6.88
CA TYR A 100 0.02 10.68 -5.54
C TYR A 100 1.55 10.59 -5.58
N LEU A 101 2.08 9.55 -6.20
CA LEU A 101 3.53 9.32 -6.30
C LEU A 101 4.24 10.39 -7.14
N PHE A 102 3.60 10.86 -8.21
CA PHE A 102 4.11 11.92 -9.06
C PHE A 102 4.23 13.25 -8.30
N PHE A 103 3.23 13.59 -7.48
CA PHE A 103 3.27 14.80 -6.64
C PHE A 103 4.31 14.67 -5.51
N GLU A 104 4.39 13.50 -4.84
CA GLU A 104 5.41 13.28 -3.79
C GLU A 104 6.84 13.45 -4.30
N MET A 105 7.10 13.15 -5.58
CA MET A 105 8.41 13.33 -6.20
C MET A 105 8.91 14.77 -6.11
N PHE A 106 8.04 15.76 -6.33
CA PHE A 106 8.38 17.18 -6.24
C PHE A 106 8.50 17.69 -4.80
N ALA A 107 7.86 17.01 -3.84
CA ALA A 107 7.89 17.40 -2.43
C ALA A 107 9.14 16.87 -1.68
N ILE A 108 9.95 16.01 -2.29
CA ILE A 108 11.01 15.30 -1.58
C ILE A 108 12.15 16.22 -1.12
N THR A 109 12.57 17.19 -1.92
CA THR A 109 13.65 18.13 -1.56
C THR A 109 13.26 19.01 -0.39
N ASN A 110 11.98 19.39 -0.31
CA ASN A 110 11.41 20.09 0.83
C ASN A 110 11.38 19.20 2.08
N ALA A 111 10.99 17.93 1.94
CA ALA A 111 11.00 16.96 3.04
C ALA A 111 12.42 16.67 3.56
N MET A 112 13.44 16.77 2.69
CA MET A 112 14.85 16.67 3.06
C MET A 112 15.41 17.96 3.71
N LYS A 113 14.64 19.05 3.75
CA LYS A 113 15.07 20.39 4.17
C LYS A 113 16.18 20.99 3.31
N LEU A 114 16.28 20.57 2.04
CA LEU A 114 17.23 21.15 1.07
C LEU A 114 16.69 22.42 0.43
N THR A 115 15.37 22.49 0.26
CA THR A 115 14.65 23.61 -0.35
C THR A 115 13.46 23.97 0.52
N ASP A 116 13.03 25.23 0.50
CA ASP A 116 11.81 25.68 1.16
C ASP A 116 10.84 26.25 0.12
N TYR A 117 9.70 25.60 -0.04
CA TYR A 117 8.66 26.04 -0.96
C TYR A 117 7.36 26.34 -0.21
N ALA A 118 6.85 27.56 -0.34
CA ALA A 118 5.57 27.96 0.26
C ALA A 118 4.39 27.07 -0.19
N TRP A 119 4.46 26.49 -1.39
CA TRP A 119 3.42 25.62 -1.95
C TRP A 119 3.58 24.14 -1.57
N ALA A 120 4.67 23.73 -0.89
CA ALA A 120 4.93 22.32 -0.58
C ALA A 120 3.82 21.69 0.28
N ALA A 121 3.31 22.42 1.27
CA ALA A 121 2.22 21.96 2.12
C ALA A 121 0.92 21.74 1.33
N ALA A 122 0.55 22.69 0.47
CA ALA A 122 -0.63 22.59 -0.39
C ALA A 122 -0.49 21.40 -1.36
N MET A 123 0.69 21.22 -1.97
CA MET A 123 0.93 20.10 -2.87
C MET A 123 0.89 18.75 -2.14
N GLN A 124 1.45 18.66 -0.93
CA GLN A 124 1.35 17.46 -0.11
C GLN A 124 -0.11 17.14 0.24
N HIS A 125 -0.92 18.17 0.51
CA HIS A 125 -2.35 18.02 0.77
C HIS A 125 -3.10 17.47 -0.45
N GLU A 126 -2.84 17.98 -1.66
CA GLU A 126 -3.41 17.41 -2.89
C GLU A 126 -2.93 15.97 -3.15
N ALA A 127 -1.65 15.68 -2.89
CA ALA A 127 -1.11 14.32 -3.00
C ALA A 127 -1.87 13.34 -2.08
N LEU A 128 -2.15 13.74 -0.84
CA LEU A 128 -2.91 12.93 0.12
C LEU A 128 -4.35 12.66 -0.34
N LYS A 129 -5.01 13.62 -1.02
CA LYS A 129 -6.33 13.38 -1.64
C LYS A 129 -6.26 12.31 -2.72
N PHE A 130 -5.26 12.38 -3.61
CA PHE A 130 -5.08 11.34 -4.63
C PHE A 130 -4.80 9.96 -4.02
N TRP A 131 -4.00 9.90 -2.95
CA TRP A 131 -3.79 8.63 -2.25
C TRP A 131 -5.10 8.08 -1.68
N LEU A 132 -5.91 8.93 -1.05
CA LEU A 132 -7.23 8.55 -0.55
C LEU A 132 -8.15 8.04 -1.67
N TYR A 133 -8.23 8.75 -2.80
CA TYR A 133 -9.05 8.32 -3.96
C TYR A 133 -8.59 6.97 -4.53
N ALA A 134 -7.28 6.70 -4.51
CA ALA A 134 -6.74 5.41 -4.92
C ALA A 134 -7.20 4.28 -3.97
N ILE A 135 -7.17 4.51 -2.66
CA ILE A 135 -7.65 3.55 -1.65
C ILE A 135 -9.15 3.32 -1.80
N VAL A 136 -9.96 4.38 -1.94
CA VAL A 136 -11.41 4.24 -2.14
C VAL A 136 -11.73 3.45 -3.40
N SER A 137 -11.01 3.71 -4.51
CA SER A 137 -11.16 2.92 -5.74
C SER A 137 -10.80 1.45 -5.54
N SER A 138 -9.76 1.16 -4.74
CA SER A 138 -9.36 -0.20 -4.35
C SER A 138 -10.42 -0.90 -3.49
N LEU A 139 -11.00 -0.18 -2.54
CA LEU A 139 -12.04 -0.68 -1.65
C LEU A 139 -13.30 -1.05 -2.45
N LEU A 140 -13.76 -0.15 -3.32
CA LEU A 140 -14.90 -0.39 -4.21
C LEU A 140 -14.64 -1.59 -5.14
N LEU A 141 -13.42 -1.70 -5.68
CA LEU A 141 -13.03 -2.85 -6.50
C LEU A 141 -13.11 -4.16 -5.70
N GLY A 142 -12.57 -4.19 -4.47
CA GLY A 142 -12.65 -5.36 -3.60
C GLY A 142 -14.10 -5.77 -3.29
N ILE A 143 -14.96 -4.79 -3.02
CA ILE A 143 -16.40 -5.01 -2.79
C ILE A 143 -17.07 -5.57 -4.05
N CYS A 144 -16.82 -5.00 -5.23
CA CYS A 144 -17.33 -5.52 -6.50
C CYS A 144 -16.93 -6.99 -6.70
N LEU A 145 -15.66 -7.32 -6.48
CA LEU A 145 -15.15 -8.69 -6.63
C LEU A 145 -15.77 -9.67 -5.62
N CYS A 146 -16.14 -9.22 -4.42
CA CYS A 146 -16.88 -10.05 -3.46
C CYS A 146 -18.31 -10.38 -3.95
N PHE A 147 -18.95 -9.48 -4.71
CA PHE A 147 -20.30 -9.67 -5.24
C PHE A 147 -20.33 -10.33 -6.63
N SER A 148 -19.24 -10.28 -7.37
CA SER A 148 -19.05 -11.02 -8.63
C SER A 148 -18.87 -12.52 -8.32
N THR A 149 -19.93 -13.21 -7.91
CA THR A 149 -19.95 -14.68 -7.84
C THR A 149 -19.79 -15.26 -9.25
N PRO A 150 -18.83 -16.17 -9.52
CA PRO A 150 -18.89 -16.97 -10.73
C PRO A 150 -20.09 -17.90 -10.62
N SER A 151 -21.16 -17.56 -11.34
CA SER A 151 -22.38 -18.36 -11.42
C SER A 151 -22.21 -19.49 -12.46
N SER A 152 -21.69 -20.66 -12.03
CA SER A 152 -21.97 -22.04 -12.54
C SER A 152 -21.68 -22.42 -14.02
N PRO A 153 -21.75 -23.70 -14.48
CA PRO A 153 -21.47 -25.02 -13.87
C PRO A 153 -20.47 -25.88 -14.70
N ALA A 154 -20.20 -27.09 -14.18
CA ALA A 154 -19.66 -28.29 -14.83
C ALA A 154 -19.51 -28.32 -16.38
N GLY A 155 -18.31 -28.65 -16.83
CA GLY A 155 -18.01 -29.00 -18.22
C GLY A 155 -16.72 -29.79 -18.32
N ALA A 156 -16.79 -31.08 -17.98
CA ALA A 156 -15.73 -32.04 -18.27
C ALA A 156 -15.54 -32.13 -19.80
N ALA A 157 -14.32 -31.87 -20.27
CA ALA A 157 -13.85 -32.35 -21.56
C ALA A 157 -12.35 -32.70 -21.48
N LYS A 158 -12.09 -33.98 -21.67
CA LYS A 158 -10.79 -34.65 -21.79
C LYS A 158 -9.86 -34.00 -22.82
N ALA A 159 -8.55 -33.99 -22.55
CA ALA A 159 -7.54 -34.70 -23.35
C ALA A 159 -6.13 -34.57 -22.75
N THR A 160 -5.51 -35.71 -22.46
CA THR A 160 -4.06 -35.93 -22.21
C THR A 160 -3.36 -36.30 -23.55
N PRO A 161 -2.04 -36.55 -23.62
CA PRO A 161 -0.91 -35.61 -23.48
C PRO A 161 0.13 -35.76 -24.64
N ALA A 162 0.99 -34.76 -24.92
CA ALA A 162 2.25 -35.00 -25.64
C ALA A 162 3.29 -33.88 -25.39
N ALA A 163 4.51 -34.33 -25.06
CA ALA A 163 5.73 -33.57 -24.82
C ALA A 163 6.32 -32.96 -26.10
N ASN A 164 6.97 -31.79 -26.06
CA ASN A 164 8.40 -31.65 -25.77
C ASN A 164 8.83 -30.17 -25.79
N GLU A 165 9.94 -29.91 -25.11
CA GLU A 165 10.50 -28.63 -24.66
C GLU A 165 11.08 -27.72 -25.76
N GLU A 166 10.95 -26.40 -25.60
CA GLU A 166 12.11 -25.49 -25.71
C GLU A 166 11.90 -24.19 -24.91
N LYS A 167 12.93 -23.86 -24.11
CA LYS A 167 13.00 -22.78 -23.12
C LYS A 167 12.84 -21.39 -23.72
N SER A 168 11.85 -20.65 -23.22
CA SER A 168 11.94 -19.21 -23.01
C SER A 168 11.32 -18.92 -21.64
N ASP A 169 12.04 -18.16 -20.79
CA ASP A 169 11.73 -17.88 -19.38
C ASP A 169 10.53 -16.93 -19.22
N VAL A 170 9.40 -17.33 -19.78
CA VAL A 170 8.07 -16.75 -19.65
C VAL A 170 7.12 -17.91 -19.37
N ALA A 171 6.89 -18.22 -18.08
CA ALA A 171 5.71 -18.94 -17.54
C ALA A 171 6.07 -19.84 -16.35
N VAL A 172 6.25 -19.25 -15.17
CA VAL A 172 5.99 -19.99 -13.92
C VAL A 172 5.17 -19.07 -13.02
N GLN A 173 3.86 -18.99 -13.28
CA GLN A 173 2.83 -18.56 -12.31
C GLN A 173 1.39 -18.64 -12.87
N ASN A 174 1.05 -19.62 -13.72
CA ASN A 174 -0.32 -19.79 -14.22
C ASN A 174 -0.93 -21.13 -13.80
N ALA A 175 -0.87 -21.45 -12.51
CA ALA A 175 -1.91 -22.26 -11.88
C ALA A 175 -2.76 -21.29 -11.06
N ALA A 176 -3.99 -21.02 -11.53
CA ALA A 176 -4.94 -20.22 -10.77
C ALA A 176 -5.09 -20.84 -9.37
N PRO A 177 -4.88 -20.06 -8.29
CA PRO A 177 -5.06 -20.58 -6.94
C PRO A 177 -6.49 -21.13 -6.78
N PRO A 178 -6.71 -22.14 -5.93
CA PRO A 178 -8.07 -22.58 -5.63
C PRO A 178 -8.90 -21.38 -5.15
N PRO A 179 -10.20 -21.33 -5.45
CA PRO A 179 -11.04 -20.13 -5.25
C PRO A 179 -10.97 -19.59 -3.81
N ALA A 180 -10.84 -20.47 -2.80
CA ALA A 180 -10.68 -20.08 -1.40
C ALA A 180 -9.44 -19.21 -1.13
N VAL A 181 -8.34 -19.42 -1.84
CA VAL A 181 -7.10 -18.63 -1.71
C VAL A 181 -7.26 -17.24 -2.34
N GLU A 182 -8.07 -17.14 -3.40
CA GLU A 182 -8.36 -15.87 -4.07
C GLU A 182 -9.24 -14.97 -3.19
N TYR A 183 -10.29 -15.51 -2.59
CA TYR A 183 -11.13 -14.77 -1.64
C TYR A 183 -10.35 -14.32 -0.40
N SER A 184 -9.46 -15.16 0.14
CA SER A 184 -8.60 -14.77 1.26
C SER A 184 -7.75 -13.52 0.95
N LYS A 185 -7.22 -13.41 -0.26
CA LYS A 185 -6.45 -12.22 -0.69
C LYS A 185 -7.33 -10.97 -0.78
N ILE A 186 -8.55 -11.10 -1.30
CA ILE A 186 -9.50 -9.99 -1.42
C ILE A 186 -9.86 -9.46 -0.02
N TYR A 187 -10.21 -10.33 0.92
CA TYR A 187 -10.56 -9.91 2.29
C TYR A 187 -9.39 -9.26 3.04
N VAL A 188 -8.17 -9.80 2.89
CA VAL A 188 -6.97 -9.19 3.48
C VAL A 188 -6.72 -7.81 2.88
N GLN A 189 -6.84 -7.66 1.56
CA GLN A 189 -6.68 -6.35 0.91
C GLN A 189 -7.75 -5.35 1.37
N LEU A 190 -9.01 -5.79 1.51
CA LEU A 190 -10.09 -4.95 2.00
C LEU A 190 -9.83 -4.47 3.43
N ALA A 191 -9.36 -5.36 4.32
CA ALA A 191 -8.97 -5.00 5.68
C ALA A 191 -7.81 -3.99 5.71
N ILE A 192 -6.81 -4.17 4.84
CA ILE A 192 -5.71 -3.22 4.67
C ILE A 192 -6.24 -1.86 4.19
N ASP A 193 -7.09 -1.83 3.16
CA ASP A 193 -7.63 -0.60 2.58
C ASP A 193 -8.52 0.16 3.59
N CYS A 194 -9.33 -0.55 4.38
CA CYS A 194 -10.12 0.03 5.46
C CYS A 194 -9.26 0.68 6.55
N ALA A 195 -8.14 0.08 6.92
CA ALA A 195 -7.21 0.67 7.87
C ALA A 195 -6.43 1.84 7.25
N ASP A 196 -6.02 1.69 5.99
CA ASP A 196 -5.22 2.68 5.27
C ASP A 196 -6.02 3.96 4.94
N VAL A 197 -7.35 3.87 4.77
CA VAL A 197 -8.20 5.05 4.51
C VAL A 197 -8.15 6.08 5.64
N LEU A 198 -7.95 5.62 6.88
CA LEU A 198 -7.90 6.48 8.07
C LEU A 198 -6.68 7.40 8.05
N ILE A 199 -5.60 7.00 7.39
CA ILE A 199 -4.32 7.72 7.40
C ILE A 199 -4.40 9.03 6.62
N PRO A 200 -4.69 9.04 5.29
CA PRO A 200 -4.89 10.30 4.58
C PRO A 200 -6.18 10.99 5.04
N GLY A 201 -7.21 10.26 5.48
CA GLY A 201 -8.44 10.85 6.01
C GLY A 201 -8.18 11.74 7.24
N ALA A 202 -7.37 11.27 8.19
CA ALA A 202 -6.95 12.06 9.35
C ALA A 202 -5.97 13.19 8.95
N ALA A 203 -5.00 12.91 8.08
CA ALA A 203 -4.02 13.91 7.64
C ALA A 203 -4.64 15.08 6.84
N LEU A 204 -5.76 14.84 6.15
CA LEU A 204 -6.56 15.87 5.46
C LEU A 204 -7.55 16.59 6.39
N GLY A 205 -7.69 16.15 7.65
CA GLY A 205 -8.69 16.65 8.58
C GLY A 205 -10.14 16.25 8.25
N TRP A 206 -10.34 15.29 7.34
CA TRP A 206 -11.67 14.80 6.95
C TRP A 206 -12.22 13.81 8.00
N ILE A 207 -11.34 13.15 8.73
CA ILE A 207 -11.67 12.25 9.85
C ILE A 207 -10.98 12.80 11.10
N GLN A 208 -11.75 13.11 12.14
CA GLN A 208 -11.20 13.52 13.42
C GLN A 208 -10.74 12.28 14.19
N LEU A 209 -9.46 11.94 14.06
CA LEU A 209 -8.85 10.79 14.71
C LEU A 209 -7.48 11.17 15.28
N ASP A 210 -7.23 10.81 16.53
CA ASP A 210 -5.95 11.11 17.17
C ASP A 210 -4.79 10.34 16.52
N ASP A 211 -3.60 10.95 16.55
CA ASP A 211 -2.36 10.38 15.99
C ASP A 211 -2.06 8.97 16.51
N PHE A 212 -2.49 8.66 17.73
CA PHE A 212 -2.36 7.33 18.33
C PHE A 212 -3.10 6.26 17.52
N TYR A 213 -4.38 6.49 17.22
CA TYR A 213 -5.21 5.54 16.49
C TYR A 213 -4.78 5.45 15.01
N VAL A 214 -4.33 6.56 14.41
CA VAL A 214 -3.72 6.55 13.06
C VAL A 214 -2.46 5.68 13.04
N GLY A 215 -1.61 5.79 14.07
CA GLY A 215 -0.43 4.95 14.25
C GLY A 215 -0.77 3.46 14.41
N ILE A 216 -1.83 3.13 15.16
CA ILE A 216 -2.30 1.74 15.29
C ILE A 216 -2.82 1.21 13.95
N ALA A 217 -3.69 1.96 13.27
CA ALA A 217 -4.25 1.55 11.99
C ALA A 217 -3.15 1.29 10.95
N GLY A 218 -2.18 2.20 10.84
CA GLY A 218 -1.03 2.04 9.95
C GLY A 218 -0.11 0.89 10.34
N THR A 219 0.04 0.60 11.63
CA THR A 219 0.80 -0.57 12.10
C THR A 219 0.09 -1.88 11.71
N LEU A 220 -1.21 -1.98 11.99
CA LEU A 220 -2.00 -3.19 11.69
C LEU A 220 -2.06 -3.48 10.20
N SER A 221 -2.34 -2.47 9.36
CA SER A 221 -2.36 -2.65 7.90
C SER A 221 -1.01 -3.08 7.36
N THR A 222 0.08 -2.57 7.94
CA THR A 222 1.43 -2.97 7.56
C THR A 222 1.77 -4.40 7.97
N LEU A 223 1.37 -4.84 9.17
CA LEU A 223 1.59 -6.22 9.61
C LEU A 223 0.85 -7.22 8.72
N LEU A 224 -0.38 -6.93 8.32
CA LEU A 224 -1.13 -7.75 7.36
C LEU A 224 -0.42 -7.84 6.00
N ALA A 225 0.06 -6.70 5.49
CA ALA A 225 0.83 -6.66 4.24
C ALA A 225 2.16 -7.44 4.36
N LEU A 226 2.85 -7.32 5.48
CA LEU A 226 4.11 -7.99 5.75
C LEU A 226 3.93 -9.50 5.88
N GLN A 227 2.83 -9.96 6.49
CA GLN A 227 2.49 -11.38 6.59
C GLN A 227 2.31 -12.02 5.20
N GLY A 228 1.70 -11.30 4.26
CA GLY A 228 1.57 -11.76 2.87
C GLY A 228 2.93 -11.92 2.18
N LEU A 229 3.85 -10.99 2.43
CA LEU A 229 5.21 -11.04 1.88
C LEU A 229 6.07 -12.12 2.57
N TRP A 230 5.90 -12.30 3.88
CA TRP A 230 6.60 -13.33 4.66
C TRP A 230 6.35 -14.72 4.08
N ARG A 231 5.09 -15.05 3.76
CA ARG A 231 4.73 -16.32 3.11
C ARG A 231 5.29 -16.51 1.70
N ARG A 232 5.71 -15.43 1.03
CA ARG A 232 6.34 -15.49 -0.30
C ARG A 232 7.84 -15.82 -0.22
N VAL A 233 8.46 -15.50 0.90
CA VAL A 233 9.93 -15.52 1.10
C VAL A 233 10.39 -16.73 1.94
N GLU A 234 9.46 -17.29 2.73
CA GLU A 234 9.59 -18.60 3.39
C GLU A 234 9.75 -19.73 2.36
#